data_AF-A0A1I0UFN9-F1
#
_entry.id   AF-A0A1I0UFN9-F1
#
_cell.length_a   1.000
_cell.length_b   1.000
_cell.length_c   1.000
_cell.angle_alpha   90.00
_cell.angle_beta   90.00
_cell.angle_gamma   90.00
#
_symmetry.space_group_name_H-M   'P 1'
#
loop_
_entity.id
_entity.type
_entity.pdbx_description
1 polymer ?
#
loop_
_entity_poly.entity_id
_entity_poly.type
_entity_poly.pdbx_seq_one_letter_code
_entity_poly.pdbx_strand_id
1 'polypeptide(L)'
;CGFEDFLGRHYDDGNIVDLYLKRRGWKESVLNRAYFAALRDTPVSLYEVSDVRPGTSMVLRDLLTDTGPVTVREKSAIRTLKQWDRIAVRVVAERDHHVISGALLPFSAEATDLLLSGLRDALKLKKRDKLRLTPEQLSGCAPIFTAAWLFTEVGHALDPAVPELCNSDGDEVKFHDLRFPFAAGVTQKDVATRLDRVKALLPEGPKFWNWIAAGKGRGPRPASGTTLESRMETGETVLGTLELKGKALLVSVNSARRAKKVEALVSKAVGALLKPPLTTIRTIEQMMAARRSDESGDAADDIPPGIMQQIARDYMDRHYRETLDAPLPMLGGKSPRQAARSAVGREKVVEWLKYLENGNARREGGAIAEYDFGWMWAELGLEGHRK
;
A
#
# COMPACT_ATOMS: atom_id res chain seq x y z
N CYS A 1 -24.82 7.01 -4.61
CA CYS A 1 -24.89 5.94 -5.62
C CYS A 1 -26.31 5.43 -5.83
N GLY A 2 -26.87 4.53 -5.01
CA GLY A 2 -28.18 3.92 -5.31
C GLY A 2 -29.34 4.90 -5.58
N PHE A 3 -29.40 6.01 -4.83
CA PHE A 3 -30.38 7.08 -5.10
C PHE A 3 -30.14 7.79 -6.44
N GLU A 4 -28.89 8.14 -6.76
CA GLU A 4 -28.53 8.80 -8.02
C GLU A 4 -28.71 7.87 -9.23
N ASP A 5 -28.48 6.57 -9.04
CA ASP A 5 -28.77 5.55 -10.05
C ASP A 5 -30.26 5.49 -10.34
N PHE A 6 -31.11 5.63 -9.32
CA PHE A 6 -32.55 5.76 -9.50
C PHE A 6 -32.93 7.05 -10.24
N LEU A 7 -32.29 8.19 -9.93
CA LEU A 7 -32.55 9.46 -10.61
C LEU A 7 -32.21 9.42 -12.11
N GLY A 8 -31.18 8.67 -12.51
CA GLY A 8 -30.75 8.57 -13.91
C GLY A 8 -31.46 7.49 -14.74
N ARG A 9 -32.41 6.73 -14.17
CA ARG A 9 -33.10 5.65 -14.89
C ARG A 9 -34.29 6.15 -15.69
N HIS A 10 -34.39 5.69 -16.94
CA HIS A 10 -35.56 5.89 -17.77
C HIS A 10 -36.43 4.63 -17.77
N TYR A 11 -37.70 4.80 -17.44
CA TYR A 11 -38.75 3.79 -17.47
C TYR A 11 -39.71 4.09 -18.63
N ASP A 12 -40.60 3.14 -18.95
CA ASP A 12 -41.57 3.30 -20.04
C ASP A 12 -42.50 4.52 -19.84
N ASP A 13 -42.77 4.89 -18.58
CA ASP A 13 -43.59 6.05 -18.20
C ASP A 13 -42.79 7.34 -17.94
N GLY A 14 -41.47 7.31 -18.20
CA GLY A 14 -40.58 8.45 -18.11
C GLY A 14 -39.52 8.34 -17.01
N ASN A 15 -39.10 9.48 -16.46
CA ASN A 15 -38.06 9.56 -15.44
C ASN A 15 -38.58 10.28 -14.18
N ILE A 16 -38.07 9.89 -13.01
CA ILE A 16 -38.52 10.44 -11.72
C ILE A 16 -38.23 11.94 -11.57
N VAL A 17 -37.12 12.42 -12.13
CA VAL A 17 -36.77 13.84 -12.12
C VAL A 17 -37.78 14.64 -12.95
N ASP A 18 -38.15 14.14 -14.13
CA ASP A 18 -39.19 14.77 -14.96
C ASP A 18 -40.54 14.83 -14.25
N LEU A 19 -40.92 13.74 -13.58
CA LEU A 19 -42.15 13.69 -12.80
C LEU A 19 -42.12 14.70 -11.65
N TYR A 20 -40.99 14.80 -10.95
CA TYR A 20 -40.80 15.75 -9.85
C TYR A 20 -40.85 17.20 -10.36
N LEU A 21 -40.09 17.54 -11.40
CA LEU A 21 -40.06 18.88 -11.98
C LEU A 21 -41.43 19.29 -12.55
N LYS A 22 -42.17 18.36 -13.16
CA LYS A 22 -43.54 18.61 -13.63
C LYS A 22 -44.50 18.94 -12.47
N ARG A 23 -44.42 18.22 -11.34
CA ARG A 23 -45.36 18.39 -10.20
C ARG A 23 -44.97 19.52 -9.25
N ARG A 24 -43.67 19.71 -9.03
CA ARG A 24 -43.13 20.57 -7.96
C ARG A 24 -42.05 21.54 -8.44
N GLY A 25 -41.64 21.50 -9.71
CA GLY A 25 -40.56 22.35 -10.23
C GLY A 25 -40.82 23.84 -10.04
N TRP A 26 -42.07 24.30 -9.97
CA TRP A 26 -42.41 25.69 -9.66
C TRP A 26 -41.87 26.19 -8.31
N LYS A 27 -41.59 25.29 -7.35
CA LYS A 27 -40.94 25.61 -6.07
C LYS A 27 -39.40 25.68 -6.15
N GLU A 28 -38.83 25.18 -7.25
CA GLU A 28 -37.39 25.10 -7.45
C GLU A 28 -36.87 26.34 -8.17
N SER A 29 -35.70 26.79 -7.74
CA SER A 29 -34.92 27.82 -8.44
C SER A 29 -34.49 27.33 -9.83
N VAL A 30 -34.15 28.25 -10.73
CA VAL A 30 -33.62 27.90 -12.06
C VAL A 30 -32.38 27.00 -11.94
N LEU A 31 -31.52 27.29 -10.94
CA LEU A 31 -30.31 26.52 -10.67
C LEU A 31 -30.63 25.10 -10.21
N ASN A 32 -31.59 24.93 -9.30
CA ASN A 32 -31.97 23.60 -8.82
C ASN A 32 -32.58 22.76 -9.95
N ARG A 33 -33.43 23.35 -10.80
CA ARG A 33 -34.00 22.65 -11.96
C ARG A 33 -32.91 22.19 -12.92
N ALA A 34 -31.94 23.06 -13.21
CA ALA A 34 -30.80 22.72 -14.07
C ALA A 34 -29.95 21.60 -13.46
N TYR A 35 -29.68 21.67 -12.15
CA TYR A 35 -28.93 20.64 -11.43
C TYR A 35 -29.65 19.29 -11.44
N PHE A 36 -30.96 19.25 -11.19
CA PHE A 36 -31.74 18.02 -11.26
C PHE A 36 -31.74 17.40 -12.65
N ALA A 37 -31.92 18.21 -13.71
CA ALA A 37 -31.82 17.74 -15.08
C ALA A 37 -30.42 17.19 -15.39
N ALA A 38 -29.37 17.88 -14.95
CA ALA A 38 -27.99 17.43 -15.15
C ALA A 38 -27.71 16.11 -14.40
N LEU A 39 -28.23 15.93 -13.17
CA LEU A 39 -28.14 14.66 -12.43
C LEU A 39 -28.83 13.50 -13.14
N ARG A 40 -30.00 13.74 -13.73
CA ARG A 40 -30.72 12.74 -14.54
C ARG A 40 -29.86 12.28 -15.72
N ASP A 41 -29.25 13.24 -16.43
CA ASP A 41 -28.58 12.99 -17.71
C ASP A 41 -27.11 12.56 -17.56
N THR A 42 -26.52 12.70 -16.38
CA THR A 42 -25.09 12.39 -16.13
C THR A 42 -24.94 10.99 -15.54
N PRO A 43 -24.48 9.98 -16.30
CA PRO A 43 -24.23 8.65 -15.76
C PRO A 43 -23.03 8.61 -14.82
N VAL A 44 -22.97 7.58 -13.97
CA VAL A 44 -21.76 7.25 -13.21
C VAL A 44 -20.68 6.73 -14.18
N SER A 45 -19.42 7.08 -13.93
CA SER A 45 -18.27 6.50 -14.63
C SER A 45 -17.13 6.24 -13.65
N LEU A 46 -16.11 5.51 -14.11
CA LEU A 46 -14.88 5.23 -13.36
C LEU A 46 -13.81 6.22 -13.82
N TYR A 47 -13.31 7.00 -12.87
CA TYR A 47 -12.29 8.01 -13.10
C TYR A 47 -11.00 7.65 -12.39
N GLU A 48 -9.87 7.97 -13.01
CA GLU A 48 -8.56 8.02 -12.36
C GLU A 48 -8.22 9.48 -12.04
N VAL A 49 -7.80 9.74 -10.82
CA VAL A 49 -7.32 11.05 -10.36
C VAL A 49 -5.93 11.27 -10.95
N SER A 50 -5.79 12.25 -11.83
CA SER A 50 -4.55 12.43 -12.59
C SER A 50 -3.69 13.60 -12.07
N ASP A 51 -4.34 14.58 -11.45
CA ASP A 51 -3.70 15.69 -10.72
C ASP A 51 -4.56 16.12 -9.52
N VAL A 52 -3.94 16.53 -8.43
CA VAL A 52 -4.60 17.02 -7.22
C VAL A 52 -3.98 18.35 -6.80
N ARG A 53 -4.80 19.39 -6.75
CA ARG A 53 -4.47 20.68 -6.12
C ARG A 53 -5.15 20.76 -4.76
N PRO A 54 -4.41 20.53 -3.65
CA PRO A 54 -4.98 20.46 -2.32
C PRO A 54 -5.90 21.65 -2.00
N GLY A 55 -7.09 21.34 -1.47
CA GLY A 55 -8.12 22.31 -1.10
C GLY A 55 -8.76 23.09 -2.27
N THR A 56 -8.39 22.82 -3.52
CA THR A 56 -8.79 23.64 -4.68
C THR A 56 -9.53 22.85 -5.75
N SER A 57 -8.87 21.88 -6.38
CA SER A 57 -9.41 21.14 -7.52
C SER A 57 -8.66 19.84 -7.76
N MET A 58 -9.28 18.90 -8.47
CA MET A 58 -8.61 17.71 -8.99
C MET A 58 -8.91 17.53 -10.48
N VAL A 59 -8.02 16.87 -11.20
CA VAL A 59 -8.24 16.46 -12.59
C VAL A 59 -8.61 14.99 -12.61
N LEU A 60 -9.75 14.69 -13.25
CA LEU A 60 -10.29 13.35 -13.38
C LEU A 60 -10.20 12.90 -14.83
N ARG A 61 -9.64 11.71 -15.06
CA ARG A 61 -9.58 11.06 -16.38
C ARG A 61 -10.56 9.90 -16.40
N ASP A 62 -11.57 9.99 -17.28
CA ASP A 62 -12.52 8.89 -17.46
C ASP A 62 -11.81 7.68 -18.09
N LEU A 63 -11.98 6.50 -17.50
CA LEU A 63 -11.38 5.25 -17.95
C LEU A 63 -12.27 4.45 -18.92
N LEU A 64 -13.57 4.76 -18.96
CA LEU A 64 -14.62 4.03 -19.67
C LEU A 64 -15.19 4.80 -20.87
N THR A 65 -14.93 6.10 -20.99
CA THR A 65 -15.31 6.90 -22.16
C THR A 65 -14.07 7.45 -22.88
N ASP A 66 -14.27 8.05 -24.06
CA ASP A 66 -13.21 8.78 -24.79
C ASP A 66 -13.24 10.29 -24.48
N THR A 67 -13.88 10.68 -23.37
CA THR A 67 -13.89 12.08 -22.93
C THR A 67 -12.51 12.50 -22.42
N GLY A 68 -12.17 13.77 -22.66
CA GLY A 68 -10.94 14.35 -22.16
C GLY A 68 -10.97 14.51 -20.63
N PRO A 69 -9.81 14.69 -19.98
CA PRO A 69 -9.74 14.94 -18.55
C PRO A 69 -10.57 16.18 -18.15
N VAL A 70 -11.26 16.09 -17.01
CA VAL A 70 -12.13 17.15 -16.49
C VAL A 70 -11.61 17.66 -15.16
N THR A 71 -11.56 18.99 -15.01
CA THR A 71 -11.21 19.62 -13.73
C THR A 71 -12.46 19.79 -12.88
N VAL A 72 -12.44 19.20 -11.68
CA VAL A 72 -13.54 19.22 -10.72
C VAL A 72 -13.14 20.05 -9.51
N ARG A 73 -14.06 20.91 -9.04
CA ARG A 73 -13.97 21.58 -7.75
C ARG A 73 -14.73 20.77 -6.71
N GLU A 74 -14.02 20.32 -5.68
CA GLU A 74 -14.59 19.54 -4.59
C GLU A 74 -13.77 19.88 -3.33
N LYS A 75 -14.39 20.04 -2.15
CA LYS A 75 -13.67 20.52 -0.94
C LYS A 75 -13.29 19.43 0.06
N SER A 76 -14.04 18.34 0.11
CA SER A 76 -13.96 17.32 1.17
C SER A 76 -13.17 16.09 0.72
N ALA A 77 -13.46 15.53 -0.45
CA ALA A 77 -12.74 14.43 -1.09
C ALA A 77 -11.31 14.79 -1.53
N ILE A 78 -11.02 16.04 -1.88
CA ILE A 78 -9.63 16.49 -2.17
C ILE A 78 -8.67 16.27 -0.98
N ARG A 79 -9.20 16.14 0.24
CA ARG A 79 -8.36 15.93 1.44
C ARG A 79 -7.78 14.52 1.53
N THR A 80 -8.46 13.53 0.96
CA THR A 80 -8.11 12.11 1.13
C THR A 80 -7.61 11.48 -0.16
N LEU A 81 -8.06 11.94 -1.32
CA LEU A 81 -7.65 11.40 -2.60
C LEU A 81 -6.21 11.76 -2.97
N LYS A 82 -5.50 10.79 -3.53
CA LYS A 82 -4.14 10.91 -4.03
C LYS A 82 -4.11 10.72 -5.54
N GLN A 83 -3.02 11.19 -6.16
CA GLN A 83 -2.78 10.94 -7.57
C GLN A 83 -2.81 9.43 -7.85
N TRP A 84 -3.45 9.05 -8.96
CA TRP A 84 -3.74 7.69 -9.43
C TRP A 84 -4.82 6.93 -8.67
N ASP A 85 -5.50 7.56 -7.71
CA ASP A 85 -6.69 6.96 -7.12
C ASP A 85 -7.76 6.74 -8.18
N ARG A 86 -8.49 5.62 -8.07
CA ARG A 86 -9.65 5.35 -8.89
C ARG A 86 -10.91 5.58 -8.07
N ILE A 87 -11.87 6.29 -8.66
CA ILE A 87 -13.14 6.62 -8.02
C ILE A 87 -14.29 6.41 -9.01
N ALA A 88 -15.41 5.88 -8.53
CA ALA A 88 -16.67 5.92 -9.27
C ALA A 88 -17.51 7.09 -8.77
N VAL A 89 -17.81 8.01 -9.69
CA VAL A 89 -18.53 9.27 -9.41
C VAL A 89 -19.35 9.70 -10.63
N ARG A 90 -20.27 10.63 -10.41
CA ARG A 90 -20.92 11.42 -11.46
C ARG A 90 -20.29 12.81 -11.46
N VAL A 91 -19.83 13.26 -12.63
CA VAL A 91 -19.23 14.59 -12.80
C VAL A 91 -20.24 15.49 -13.49
N VAL A 92 -20.83 16.40 -12.72
CA VAL A 92 -21.92 17.27 -13.18
C VAL A 92 -21.38 18.66 -13.46
N ALA A 93 -21.80 19.26 -14.58
CA ALA A 93 -21.51 20.65 -14.88
C ALA A 93 -22.36 21.58 -13.99
N GLU A 94 -21.72 22.46 -13.24
CA GLU A 94 -22.35 23.52 -12.45
C GLU A 94 -21.80 24.87 -12.93
N ARG A 95 -22.60 25.58 -13.75
CA ARG A 95 -22.25 26.87 -14.36
C ARG A 95 -20.96 26.79 -15.21
N ASP A 96 -19.86 27.30 -14.68
CA ASP A 96 -18.55 27.45 -15.33
C ASP A 96 -17.53 26.39 -14.88
N HIS A 97 -17.92 25.45 -14.01
CA HIS A 97 -17.05 24.41 -13.49
C HIS A 97 -17.77 23.06 -13.36
N HIS A 98 -17.03 22.02 -13.00
CA HIS A 98 -17.58 20.69 -12.73
C HIS A 98 -17.47 20.36 -11.25
N VAL A 99 -18.44 19.60 -10.76
CA VAL A 99 -18.53 19.10 -9.38
C VAL A 99 -18.80 17.61 -9.38
N ILE A 100 -18.38 16.92 -8.31
CA ILE A 100 -18.78 15.54 -8.06
C ILE A 100 -20.14 15.58 -7.38
N SER A 101 -21.12 14.88 -7.94
CA SER A 101 -22.42 14.75 -7.27
C SER A 101 -22.44 13.58 -6.28
N GLY A 102 -23.20 13.80 -5.20
CA GLY A 102 -23.60 12.75 -4.27
C GLY A 102 -22.45 11.95 -3.67
N ALA A 103 -22.49 10.63 -3.87
CA ALA A 103 -21.54 9.73 -3.23
C ALA A 103 -20.31 9.48 -4.12
N LEU A 104 -19.15 9.50 -3.47
CA LEU A 104 -17.88 9.12 -4.05
C LEU A 104 -17.49 7.73 -3.57
N LEU A 105 -17.31 6.80 -4.51
CA LEU A 105 -16.86 5.44 -4.20
C LEU A 105 -15.38 5.29 -4.55
N PRO A 106 -14.47 5.10 -3.57
CA PRO A 106 -13.09 4.76 -3.85
C PRO A 106 -12.99 3.33 -4.36
N PHE A 107 -12.25 3.09 -5.44
CA PHE A 107 -12.08 1.78 -6.05
C PHE A 107 -10.66 1.26 -5.81
N SER A 108 -10.55 0.12 -5.14
CA SER A 108 -9.31 -0.66 -5.09
C SER A 108 -8.99 -1.26 -6.46
N ALA A 109 -7.80 -1.87 -6.60
CA ALA A 109 -7.45 -2.61 -7.81
C ALA A 109 -8.41 -3.78 -8.04
N GLU A 110 -8.75 -4.51 -6.98
CA GLU A 110 -9.67 -5.65 -6.99
C GLU A 110 -11.09 -5.20 -7.37
N ALA A 111 -11.58 -4.10 -6.79
CA ALA A 111 -12.89 -3.53 -7.13
C ALA A 111 -12.94 -3.08 -8.59
N THR A 112 -11.83 -2.52 -9.08
CA THR A 112 -11.69 -2.12 -10.49
C THR A 112 -11.77 -3.35 -11.38
N ASP A 113 -11.00 -4.39 -11.12
CA ASP A 113 -11.00 -5.61 -11.92
C ASP A 113 -12.39 -6.28 -11.94
N LEU A 114 -13.05 -6.34 -10.78
CA LEU A 114 -14.42 -6.86 -10.66
C LEU A 114 -15.42 -6.04 -11.49
N LEU A 115 -15.33 -4.71 -11.45
CA LEU A 115 -16.15 -3.82 -12.27
C LEU A 115 -15.89 -4.03 -13.76
N LEU A 116 -14.63 -3.99 -14.19
CA LEU A 116 -14.29 -4.14 -15.61
C LEU A 116 -14.74 -5.50 -16.16
N SER A 117 -14.63 -6.56 -15.35
CA SER A 117 -15.17 -7.88 -15.71
C SER A 117 -16.70 -7.85 -15.82
N GLY A 118 -17.39 -7.33 -14.81
CA GLY A 118 -18.85 -7.25 -14.79
C GLY A 118 -19.43 -6.44 -15.94
N LEU A 119 -18.79 -5.31 -16.31
CA LEU A 119 -19.19 -4.51 -17.47
C LEU A 119 -19.01 -5.27 -18.79
N ARG A 120 -17.91 -6.02 -18.94
CA ARG A 120 -17.67 -6.83 -20.14
C ARG A 120 -18.71 -7.92 -20.29
N ASP A 121 -19.05 -8.60 -19.20
CA ASP A 121 -20.05 -9.66 -19.20
C ASP A 121 -21.44 -9.11 -19.54
N ALA A 122 -21.84 -8.01 -18.89
CA ALA A 122 -23.12 -7.34 -19.14
C ALA A 122 -23.27 -6.86 -20.60
N LEU A 123 -22.19 -6.37 -21.19
CA LEU A 123 -22.15 -5.89 -22.57
C LEU A 123 -21.76 -6.96 -23.60
N LYS A 124 -21.54 -8.20 -23.16
CA LYS A 124 -21.12 -9.35 -24.00
C LYS A 124 -19.86 -9.06 -24.84
N LEU A 125 -18.91 -8.33 -24.26
CA LEU A 125 -17.66 -7.94 -24.92
C LEU A 125 -16.62 -9.05 -24.84
N LYS A 126 -15.85 -9.24 -25.92
CA LYS A 126 -14.70 -10.16 -25.92
C LYS A 126 -13.51 -9.51 -25.20
N LYS A 127 -12.58 -10.33 -24.73
CA LYS A 127 -11.37 -9.87 -24.01
C LYS A 127 -10.53 -8.85 -24.80
N ARG A 128 -10.52 -8.95 -26.14
CA ARG A 128 -9.77 -8.05 -27.02
C ARG A 128 -10.46 -6.72 -27.30
N ASP A 129 -11.76 -6.61 -26.99
CA ASP A 129 -12.55 -5.43 -27.33
C ASP A 129 -12.21 -4.32 -26.32
N LYS A 130 -12.03 -3.08 -26.80
CA LYS A 130 -11.84 -1.94 -25.91
C LYS A 130 -13.11 -1.73 -25.10
N LEU A 131 -12.97 -1.57 -23.79
CA LEU A 131 -14.08 -1.27 -22.91
C LEU A 131 -14.35 0.23 -22.98
N ARG A 132 -15.22 0.62 -23.91
CA ARG A 132 -15.70 1.99 -24.11
C ARG A 132 -17.22 1.98 -24.12
N LEU A 133 -17.82 2.78 -23.25
CA LEU A 133 -19.26 2.77 -23.02
C LEU A 133 -19.89 4.09 -23.48
N THR A 134 -21.08 4.00 -24.06
CA THR A 134 -21.93 5.17 -24.30
C THR A 134 -22.62 5.62 -23.00
N PRO A 135 -23.13 6.86 -22.92
CA PRO A 135 -23.90 7.32 -21.76
C PRO A 135 -25.08 6.40 -21.39
N GLU A 136 -25.75 5.83 -22.39
CA GLU A 136 -26.87 4.90 -22.22
C GLU A 136 -26.39 3.57 -21.60
N GLN A 137 -25.26 3.05 -22.07
CA GLN A 137 -24.66 1.83 -21.51
C GLN A 137 -24.20 2.04 -20.07
N LEU A 138 -23.56 3.17 -19.77
CA LEU A 138 -23.18 3.52 -18.40
C LEU A 138 -24.40 3.62 -17.49
N SER A 139 -25.47 4.26 -17.96
CA SER A 139 -26.73 4.38 -17.21
C SER A 139 -27.35 3.01 -16.91
N GLY A 140 -27.40 2.12 -17.92
CA GLY A 140 -27.89 0.75 -17.76
C GLY A 140 -27.01 -0.10 -16.84
N CYS A 141 -25.70 0.14 -16.82
CA CYS A 141 -24.73 -0.61 -16.02
C CYS A 141 -24.45 -0.01 -14.65
N ALA A 142 -25.03 1.14 -14.28
CA ALA A 142 -24.76 1.83 -13.02
C ALA A 142 -24.79 0.92 -11.76
N PRO A 143 -25.72 -0.05 -11.62
CA PRO A 143 -25.72 -0.97 -10.48
C PRO A 143 -24.45 -1.83 -10.34
N ILE A 144 -23.74 -2.11 -11.43
CA ILE A 144 -22.52 -2.92 -11.43
C ILE A 144 -21.39 -2.18 -10.71
N PHE A 145 -21.32 -0.85 -10.81
CA PHE A 145 -20.35 -0.03 -10.06
C PHE A 145 -20.56 -0.20 -8.55
N THR A 146 -21.79 0.01 -8.10
CA THR A 146 -22.11 -0.12 -6.66
C THR A 146 -21.89 -1.54 -6.17
N ALA A 147 -22.27 -2.56 -6.96
CA ALA A 147 -22.08 -3.96 -6.58
C ALA A 147 -20.60 -4.34 -6.48
N ALA A 148 -19.79 -3.98 -7.48
CA ALA A 148 -18.36 -4.27 -7.49
C ALA A 148 -17.66 -3.67 -6.27
N TRP A 149 -17.94 -2.39 -5.98
CA TRP A 149 -17.43 -1.70 -4.80
C TRP A 149 -17.88 -2.37 -3.50
N LEU A 150 -19.18 -2.64 -3.36
CA LEU A 150 -19.74 -3.20 -2.13
C LEU A 150 -19.16 -4.58 -1.82
N PHE A 151 -19.05 -5.46 -2.81
CA PHE A 151 -18.56 -6.82 -2.58
C PHE A 151 -17.10 -6.86 -2.16
N THR A 152 -16.26 -5.95 -2.66
CA THR A 152 -14.86 -5.87 -2.23
C THR A 152 -14.72 -5.23 -0.86
N GLU A 153 -15.40 -4.11 -0.61
CA GLU A 153 -15.29 -3.39 0.67
C GLU A 153 -15.91 -4.17 1.83
N VAL A 154 -17.02 -4.88 1.61
CA VAL A 154 -17.58 -5.79 2.62
C VAL A 154 -16.61 -6.92 2.94
N GLY A 155 -15.94 -7.47 1.92
CA GLY A 155 -14.89 -8.47 2.13
C GLY A 155 -13.77 -7.94 3.03
N HIS A 156 -13.21 -6.78 2.72
CA HIS A 156 -12.16 -6.15 3.52
C HIS A 156 -12.62 -5.76 4.93
N ALA A 157 -13.87 -5.34 5.10
CA ALA A 157 -14.41 -4.97 6.41
C ALA A 157 -14.68 -6.19 7.31
N LEU A 158 -15.07 -7.32 6.72
CA LEU A 158 -15.35 -8.56 7.46
C LEU A 158 -14.09 -9.38 7.72
N ASP A 159 -13.10 -9.32 6.83
CA ASP A 159 -11.82 -10.01 6.93
C ASP A 159 -10.68 -9.06 6.55
N PRO A 160 -10.27 -8.15 7.46
CA PRO A 160 -9.16 -7.25 7.19
C PRO A 160 -7.89 -8.06 7.03
N ALA A 161 -7.43 -8.24 5.79
CA ALA A 161 -6.22 -8.98 5.47
C ALA A 161 -5.04 -8.40 6.25
N VAL A 162 -4.58 -9.14 7.27
CA VAL A 162 -3.31 -8.87 7.92
C VAL A 162 -2.24 -9.28 6.92
N PRO A 163 -1.39 -8.37 6.41
CA PRO A 163 -0.39 -8.76 5.44
C PRO A 163 0.50 -9.84 6.06
N GLU A 164 0.56 -11.01 5.43
CA GLU A 164 1.44 -12.09 5.86
C GLU A 164 2.89 -11.57 5.81
N LEU A 165 3.44 -11.32 7.00
CA LEU A 165 4.81 -10.87 7.18
C LEU A 165 5.68 -12.09 7.42
N CYS A 166 6.63 -12.32 6.52
CA CYS A 166 7.62 -13.39 6.65
C CYS A 166 9.01 -12.79 6.91
N ASN A 167 9.87 -13.50 7.64
CA ASN A 167 11.28 -13.12 7.77
C ASN A 167 12.10 -13.55 6.55
N SER A 168 13.40 -13.22 6.53
CA SER A 168 14.32 -13.61 5.45
C SER A 168 14.49 -15.12 5.24
N ASP A 169 14.02 -15.94 6.18
CA ASP A 169 14.06 -17.40 6.10
C ASP A 169 12.73 -17.98 5.58
N GLY A 170 11.74 -17.12 5.28
CA GLY A 170 10.39 -17.50 4.86
C GLY A 170 9.45 -17.93 5.98
N ASP A 171 9.84 -17.75 7.25
CA ASP A 171 8.97 -18.06 8.39
C ASP A 171 8.03 -16.89 8.70
N GLU A 172 6.81 -17.18 9.15
CA GLU A 172 5.89 -16.21 9.76
C GLU A 172 6.60 -15.42 10.88
N VAL A 173 6.43 -14.10 10.87
CA VAL A 173 7.03 -13.21 11.87
C VAL A 173 6.25 -13.28 13.19
N LYS A 174 6.89 -13.91 14.18
CA LYS A 174 6.49 -13.90 15.60
C LYS A 174 7.71 -13.53 16.41
N PHE A 175 7.62 -12.48 17.24
CA PHE A 175 8.76 -12.07 18.07
C PHE A 175 8.85 -12.98 19.28
N HIS A 176 9.97 -13.70 19.40
CA HIS A 176 10.31 -14.52 20.55
C HIS A 176 11.43 -13.84 21.34
N ASP A 177 11.11 -13.47 22.58
CA ASP A 177 12.09 -12.96 23.53
C ASP A 177 12.41 -14.04 24.56
N LEU A 178 13.65 -14.51 24.54
CA LEU A 178 14.16 -15.51 25.47
C LEU A 178 15.01 -14.80 26.53
N ARG A 179 14.64 -14.97 27.79
CA ARG A 179 15.40 -14.48 28.94
C ARG A 179 16.08 -15.65 29.61
N PHE A 180 17.41 -15.73 29.51
CA PHE A 180 18.26 -16.72 30.18
C PHE A 180 18.80 -16.13 31.49
N PRO A 181 18.27 -16.50 32.67
CA PRO A 181 18.79 -16.03 33.94
C PRO A 181 20.18 -16.62 34.20
N PHE A 182 21.04 -15.88 34.88
CA PHE A 182 22.36 -16.40 35.25
C PHE A 182 22.28 -17.45 36.37
N ALA A 183 23.19 -18.42 36.34
CA ALA A 183 23.45 -19.29 37.47
C ALA A 183 24.06 -18.48 38.65
N ALA A 184 24.06 -19.06 39.85
CA ALA A 184 24.57 -18.40 41.03
C ALA A 184 26.07 -18.07 40.87
N GLY A 185 26.47 -16.84 41.21
CA GLY A 185 27.86 -16.39 41.14
C GLY A 185 28.37 -16.01 39.74
N VAL A 186 27.58 -16.22 38.68
CA VAL A 186 27.98 -15.88 37.30
C VAL A 186 27.87 -14.38 37.05
N THR A 187 28.91 -13.82 36.43
CA THR A 187 28.97 -12.42 36.02
C THR A 187 28.65 -12.26 34.53
N GLN A 188 28.30 -11.04 34.13
CA GLN A 188 28.14 -10.69 32.71
C GLN A 188 29.42 -10.96 31.91
N LYS A 189 30.60 -10.77 32.52
CA LYS A 189 31.91 -11.00 31.89
C LYS A 189 32.12 -12.48 31.54
N ASP A 190 31.67 -13.39 32.40
CA ASP A 190 31.78 -14.84 32.17
C ASP A 190 30.96 -15.25 30.96
N VAL A 191 29.76 -14.68 30.81
CA VAL A 191 28.87 -14.93 29.68
C VAL A 191 29.40 -14.30 28.40
N ALA A 192 29.80 -13.02 28.43
CA ALA A 192 30.36 -12.30 27.29
C ALA A 192 31.56 -13.06 26.67
N THR A 193 32.49 -13.51 27.53
CA THR A 193 33.69 -14.27 27.11
C THR A 193 33.34 -15.56 26.35
N ARG A 194 32.19 -16.18 26.63
CA ARG A 194 31.71 -17.38 25.93
C ARG A 194 31.04 -17.02 24.61
N LEU A 195 30.22 -15.97 24.59
CA LEU A 195 29.54 -15.49 23.38
C LEU A 195 30.53 -14.99 22.32
N ASP A 196 31.60 -14.30 22.72
CA ASP A 196 32.64 -13.79 21.81
C ASP A 196 33.39 -14.89 21.03
N ARG A 197 33.32 -16.15 21.50
CA ARG A 197 33.93 -17.30 20.81
C ARG A 197 33.02 -17.90 19.74
N VAL A 198 31.77 -17.47 19.66
CA VAL A 198 30.78 -17.98 18.71
C VAL A 198 30.89 -17.18 17.42
N LYS A 199 31.43 -17.79 16.35
CA LYS A 199 31.65 -17.11 15.06
C LYS A 199 30.40 -16.45 14.43
N ALA A 200 29.21 -16.97 14.74
CA ALA A 200 27.96 -16.42 14.22
C ALA A 200 27.43 -15.21 15.03
N LEU A 201 28.07 -14.87 16.16
CA LEU A 201 27.72 -13.73 16.99
C LEU A 201 28.77 -12.64 16.80
N LEU A 202 28.36 -11.52 16.21
CA LEU A 202 29.22 -10.37 16.01
C LEU A 202 28.95 -9.33 17.11
N PRO A 203 29.95 -8.99 17.93
CA PRO A 203 29.77 -8.00 18.99
C PRO A 203 29.58 -6.60 18.40
N GLU A 204 28.57 -5.89 18.91
CA GLU A 204 28.29 -4.48 18.60
C GLU A 204 28.34 -3.67 19.92
N GLY A 205 29.37 -3.95 20.72
CA GLY A 205 29.58 -3.38 22.05
C GLY A 205 29.88 -4.45 23.11
N PRO A 206 30.17 -4.05 24.35
CA PRO A 206 30.61 -4.97 25.41
C PRO A 206 29.48 -5.87 25.97
N LYS A 207 28.23 -5.59 25.60
CA LYS A 207 27.03 -6.25 26.15
C LYS A 207 26.03 -6.65 25.07
N PHE A 208 26.36 -6.50 23.79
CA PHE A 208 25.41 -6.69 22.70
C PHE A 208 26.05 -7.42 21.52
N TRP A 209 25.33 -8.39 20.95
CA TRP A 209 25.75 -9.16 19.78
C TRP A 209 24.63 -9.29 18.76
N ASN A 210 24.98 -9.17 17.48
CA ASN A 210 24.13 -9.56 16.36
C ASN A 210 24.39 -11.02 16.02
N TRP A 211 23.34 -11.83 15.97
CA TRP A 211 23.42 -13.18 15.44
C TRP A 211 23.19 -13.14 13.93
N ILE A 212 24.19 -13.54 13.15
CA ILE A 212 24.19 -13.43 11.68
C ILE A 212 24.00 -14.77 10.97
N ALA A 213 23.46 -14.71 9.75
CA ALA A 213 23.32 -15.87 8.88
C ALA A 213 24.66 -16.39 8.35
N ALA A 214 24.80 -17.72 8.26
CA ALA A 214 25.97 -18.36 7.66
C ALA A 214 25.88 -18.28 6.13
N GLY A 215 26.45 -17.23 5.54
CA GLY A 215 26.58 -17.04 4.08
C GLY A 215 25.72 -15.92 3.49
N LYS A 216 26.16 -15.35 2.36
CA LYS A 216 25.42 -14.36 1.57
C LYS A 216 24.31 -15.05 0.75
N GLY A 217 23.29 -15.59 1.40
CA GLY A 217 22.19 -16.29 0.73
C GLY A 217 20.85 -15.64 1.02
N ARG A 218 20.19 -15.07 0.01
CA ARG A 218 18.76 -14.75 0.08
C ARG A 218 17.99 -16.06 0.22
N GLY A 219 17.21 -16.22 1.28
CA GLY A 219 16.21 -17.27 1.37
C GLY A 219 15.15 -17.13 0.25
N PRO A 220 14.32 -18.15 0.02
CA PRO A 220 13.22 -18.07 -0.95
C PRO A 220 12.34 -16.87 -0.63
N ARG A 221 12.18 -15.95 -1.58
CA ARG A 221 11.31 -14.78 -1.43
C ARG A 221 9.87 -15.23 -1.63
N PRO A 222 8.93 -14.92 -0.72
CA PRO A 222 7.54 -15.31 -0.92
C PRO A 222 6.96 -14.62 -2.17
N ALA A 223 6.02 -15.30 -2.83
CA ALA A 223 5.35 -14.81 -4.03
C ALA A 223 4.50 -13.55 -3.78
N SER A 224 4.05 -13.38 -2.54
CA SER A 224 3.31 -12.23 -2.01
C SER A 224 3.64 -12.08 -0.51
N GLY A 225 3.72 -10.85 -0.01
CA GLY A 225 4.01 -10.55 1.41
C GLY A 225 5.21 -9.63 1.59
N THR A 226 5.24 -8.92 2.73
CA THR A 226 6.38 -8.06 3.08
C THR A 226 7.42 -8.92 3.80
N THR A 227 8.70 -8.82 3.41
CA THR A 227 9.78 -9.51 4.11
C THR A 227 10.38 -8.59 5.17
N LEU A 228 10.30 -8.99 6.44
CA LEU A 228 11.04 -8.32 7.51
C LEU A 228 12.48 -8.83 7.54
N GLU A 229 13.40 -8.06 6.97
CA GLU A 229 14.83 -8.34 6.95
C GLU A 229 15.61 -7.20 7.59
N SER A 230 16.52 -7.52 8.51
CA SER A 230 17.53 -6.60 9.04
C SER A 230 18.90 -7.05 8.54
N ARG A 231 19.71 -6.11 8.06
CA ARG A 231 21.07 -6.36 7.54
C ARG A 231 22.04 -5.43 8.22
N MET A 232 23.26 -5.93 8.48
CA MET A 232 24.36 -5.07 8.89
C MET A 232 24.87 -4.25 7.70
N GLU A 233 25.63 -3.18 7.95
CA GLU A 233 26.28 -2.37 6.90
C GLU A 233 27.18 -3.20 5.97
N THR A 234 27.77 -4.27 6.51
CA THR A 234 28.63 -5.23 5.80
C THR A 234 27.85 -6.24 4.93
N GLY A 235 26.51 -6.22 5.02
CA GLY A 235 25.59 -6.94 4.14
C GLY A 235 25.06 -8.28 4.65
N GLU A 236 25.53 -8.77 5.80
CA GLU A 236 25.02 -9.97 6.47
C GLU A 236 23.61 -9.76 7.02
N THR A 237 22.76 -10.77 6.85
CA THR A 237 21.41 -10.78 7.41
C THR A 237 21.47 -11.07 8.92
N VAL A 238 20.84 -10.20 9.71
CA VAL A 238 20.69 -10.35 11.16
C VAL A 238 19.50 -11.27 11.44
N LEU A 239 19.78 -12.39 12.10
CA LEU A 239 18.80 -13.40 12.51
C LEU A 239 18.15 -13.05 13.85
N GLY A 240 18.86 -12.35 14.72
CA GLY A 240 18.39 -11.86 16.01
C GLY A 240 19.48 -11.16 16.78
N THR A 241 19.14 -10.68 17.97
CA THR A 241 20.04 -9.91 18.82
C THR A 241 20.16 -10.55 20.19
N LEU A 242 21.32 -10.39 20.82
CA LEU A 242 21.61 -10.86 22.17
C LEU A 242 22.13 -9.69 23.00
N GLU A 243 21.57 -9.47 24.20
CA GLU A 243 21.94 -8.37 25.09
C GLU A 243 22.12 -8.85 26.54
N LEU A 244 23.20 -8.44 27.20
CA LEU A 244 23.40 -8.65 28.64
C LEU A 244 22.78 -7.52 29.45
N LYS A 245 21.70 -7.82 30.16
CA LYS A 245 20.98 -6.85 31.01
C LYS A 245 20.70 -7.42 32.40
N GLY A 246 21.25 -6.76 33.42
CA GLY A 246 21.18 -7.24 34.80
C GLY A 246 21.80 -8.63 34.96
N LYS A 247 21.08 -9.55 35.62
CA LYS A 247 21.51 -10.96 35.81
C LYS A 247 20.93 -11.92 34.77
N ALA A 248 20.79 -11.48 33.52
CA ALA A 248 20.27 -12.31 32.44
C ALA A 248 20.88 -11.94 31.08
N LEU A 249 20.88 -12.92 30.19
CA LEU A 249 21.07 -12.75 28.75
C LEU A 249 19.69 -12.70 28.10
N LEU A 250 19.39 -11.62 27.39
CA LEU A 250 18.17 -11.43 26.62
C LEU A 250 18.46 -11.76 25.16
N VAL A 251 17.57 -12.50 24.52
CA VAL A 251 17.69 -12.85 23.11
C VAL A 251 16.37 -12.53 22.42
N SER A 252 16.42 -11.77 21.32
CA SER A 252 15.23 -11.44 20.53
C SER A 252 15.39 -11.96 19.10
N VAL A 253 14.40 -12.73 18.64
CA VAL A 253 14.32 -13.28 17.28
C VAL A 253 12.89 -13.18 16.77
N ASN A 254 12.72 -13.22 15.45
CA ASN A 254 11.42 -13.00 14.82
C ASN A 254 10.76 -14.27 14.23
N SER A 255 11.16 -15.47 14.67
CA SER A 255 10.45 -16.72 14.36
C SER A 255 10.71 -17.84 15.36
N ALA A 256 9.76 -18.78 15.47
CA ALA A 256 9.89 -19.97 16.32
C ALA A 256 11.09 -20.85 15.92
N ARG A 257 11.37 -20.93 14.62
CA ARG A 257 12.52 -21.68 14.10
C ARG A 257 13.85 -21.04 14.52
N ARG A 258 13.94 -19.70 14.48
CA ARG A 258 15.09 -18.97 15.00
C ARG A 258 15.23 -19.09 16.51
N ALA A 259 14.12 -19.09 17.27
CA ALA A 259 14.12 -19.28 18.72
C ALA A 259 14.77 -20.61 19.13
N LYS A 260 14.35 -21.72 18.51
CA LYS A 260 14.95 -23.04 18.77
C LYS A 260 16.44 -23.09 18.41
N LYS A 261 16.81 -22.48 17.28
CA LYS A 261 18.21 -22.44 16.81
C LYS A 261 19.11 -21.62 17.76
N VAL A 262 18.65 -20.44 18.19
CA VAL A 262 19.44 -19.58 19.07
C VAL A 262 19.53 -20.15 20.48
N GLU A 263 18.47 -20.80 20.97
CA GLU A 263 18.50 -21.50 22.25
C GLU A 263 19.53 -22.63 22.26
N ALA A 264 19.57 -23.45 21.19
CA ALA A 264 20.59 -24.47 21.03
C ALA A 264 22.01 -23.88 20.93
N LEU A 265 22.16 -22.76 20.20
CA LEU A 265 23.44 -22.05 20.06
C LEU A 265 23.95 -21.54 21.41
N VAL A 266 23.09 -20.84 22.17
CA VAL A 266 23.40 -20.27 23.48
C VAL A 266 23.67 -21.38 24.50
N SER A 267 22.86 -22.43 24.52
CA SER A 267 23.04 -23.57 25.43
C SER A 267 24.35 -24.31 25.17
N LYS A 268 24.76 -24.44 23.90
CA LYS A 268 26.05 -25.05 23.54
C LYS A 268 27.25 -24.16 23.89
N ALA A 269 27.13 -22.85 23.69
CA ALA A 269 28.22 -21.91 23.90
C ALA A 269 28.44 -21.51 25.37
N VAL A 270 27.34 -21.29 26.10
CA VAL A 270 27.34 -20.69 27.44
C VAL A 270 26.90 -21.69 28.52
N GLY A 271 25.97 -22.60 28.17
CA GLY A 271 25.61 -23.78 28.96
C GLY A 271 25.37 -23.51 30.45
N ALA A 272 26.15 -24.18 31.30
CA ALA A 272 26.00 -24.20 32.77
C ALA A 272 26.04 -22.83 33.46
N LEU A 273 26.46 -21.76 32.77
CA LEU A 273 26.43 -20.40 33.31
C LEU A 273 25.02 -19.78 33.28
N LEU A 274 24.10 -20.37 32.51
CA LEU A 274 22.72 -19.91 32.35
C LEU A 274 21.74 -20.96 32.88
N LYS A 275 20.63 -20.48 33.43
CA LYS A 275 19.44 -21.28 33.72
C LYS A 275 18.58 -21.38 32.45
N PRO A 276 17.64 -22.35 32.39
CA PRO A 276 16.69 -22.46 31.29
C PRO A 276 15.98 -21.13 30.99
N PRO A 277 15.72 -20.81 29.71
CA PRO A 277 15.11 -19.54 29.34
C PRO A 277 13.62 -19.49 29.71
N LEU A 278 13.15 -18.29 30.03
CA LEU A 278 11.73 -17.97 29.90
C LEU A 278 11.50 -17.33 28.53
N THR A 279 10.52 -17.83 27.79
CA THR A 279 10.21 -17.38 26.43
C THR A 279 8.88 -16.64 26.41
N THR A 280 8.88 -15.40 25.92
CA THR A 280 7.67 -14.64 25.62
C THR A 280 7.50 -14.56 24.11
N ILE A 281 6.27 -14.80 23.63
CA ILE A 281 5.92 -14.73 22.21
C ILE A 281 4.97 -13.56 22.02
N ARG A 282 5.30 -12.67 21.10
CA ARG A 282 4.49 -11.49 20.75
C ARG A 282 4.16 -11.50 19.27
N THR A 283 2.89 -11.30 18.95
CA THR A 283 2.45 -11.10 17.55
C THR A 283 2.71 -9.66 17.11
N ILE A 284 2.68 -9.43 15.80
CA ILE A 284 2.77 -8.07 15.22
C ILE A 284 1.63 -7.20 15.75
N GLU A 285 0.42 -7.74 15.81
CA GLU A 285 -0.77 -7.06 16.33
C GLU A 285 -0.58 -6.60 17.78
N GLN A 286 -0.05 -7.47 18.64
CA GLN A 286 0.24 -7.14 20.04
C GLN A 286 1.31 -6.06 20.18
N MET A 287 2.33 -6.07 19.30
CA MET A 287 3.33 -5.00 19.26
C MET A 287 2.77 -3.67 18.75
N MET A 288 1.94 -3.68 17.70
CA MET A 288 1.28 -2.49 17.18
C MET A 288 0.30 -1.89 18.21
N ALA A 289 -0.43 -2.75 18.93
CA ALA A 289 -1.32 -2.33 20.01
C ALA A 289 -0.56 -1.73 21.20
N ALA A 290 0.60 -2.28 21.57
CA ALA A 290 1.46 -1.73 22.62
C ALA A 290 2.16 -0.41 22.23
N ARG A 291 2.53 -0.25 20.94
CA ARG A 291 3.13 1.00 20.45
C ARG A 291 2.15 2.17 20.48
N ARG A 292 0.86 1.92 20.19
CA ARG A 292 -0.21 2.93 20.32
C ARG A 292 -0.41 3.43 21.76
N SER A 293 0.06 2.70 22.78
CA SER A 293 0.06 3.15 24.18
C SER A 293 1.38 3.81 24.61
N ASP A 294 2.48 3.62 23.88
CA ASP A 294 3.83 4.08 24.24
C ASP A 294 4.35 5.25 23.38
N GLU A 295 3.51 5.87 22.54
CA GLU A 295 3.84 7.05 21.70
C GLU A 295 4.05 8.36 22.49
N SER A 296 4.61 8.26 23.70
CA SER A 296 5.20 9.38 24.45
C SER A 296 6.54 8.96 25.05
N GLY A 297 7.57 8.83 24.21
CA GLY A 297 8.90 8.48 24.67
C GLY A 297 9.97 8.64 23.60
N ASP A 298 10.72 9.75 23.70
CA ASP A 298 11.84 10.17 22.86
C ASP A 298 12.89 9.09 22.59
N ALA A 299 13.25 8.95 21.31
CA ALA A 299 14.60 8.65 20.85
C ALA A 299 14.70 8.82 19.31
N ALA A 300 14.65 10.07 18.81
CA ALA A 300 15.03 10.37 17.43
C ALA A 300 15.44 11.85 17.25
N ASP A 301 16.35 12.35 18.09
CA ASP A 301 17.02 13.63 17.85
C ASP A 301 18.51 13.36 17.61
N ASP A 302 18.96 13.57 16.36
CA ASP A 302 20.33 14.04 16.04
C ASP A 302 20.67 14.18 14.53
N ILE A 303 19.72 13.98 13.60
CA ILE A 303 19.98 14.23 12.17
C ILE A 303 19.12 15.40 11.68
N PRO A 304 19.73 16.51 11.20
CA PRO A 304 18.99 17.62 10.59
C PRO A 304 18.05 17.13 9.47
N PRO A 305 16.79 17.60 9.42
CA PRO A 305 15.79 17.10 8.47
C PRO A 305 16.24 17.12 7.00
N GLY A 306 17.04 18.11 6.60
CA GLY A 306 17.58 18.19 5.24
C GLY A 306 18.59 17.09 4.88
N ILE A 307 19.41 16.65 5.85
CA ILE A 307 20.37 15.55 5.65
C ILE A 307 19.61 14.22 5.57
N MET A 308 18.61 14.02 6.43
CA MET A 308 17.74 12.86 6.37
C MET A 308 16.98 12.76 5.04
N GLN A 309 16.55 13.90 4.47
CA GLN A 309 15.95 13.95 3.14
C GLN A 309 16.92 13.55 2.02
N GLN A 310 18.16 14.02 2.06
CA GLN A 310 19.16 13.65 1.06
C GLN A 310 19.53 12.16 1.14
N ILE A 311 19.76 11.63 2.33
CA ILE A 311 20.06 10.21 2.54
C ILE A 311 18.90 9.33 2.04
N ALA A 312 17.66 9.72 2.36
CA ALA A 312 16.48 9.00 1.89
C ALA A 312 16.36 9.04 0.36
N ARG A 313 16.61 10.20 -0.28
CA ARG A 313 16.59 10.33 -1.74
C ARG A 313 17.67 9.46 -2.41
N ASP A 314 18.92 9.54 -1.95
CA ASP A 314 20.04 8.77 -2.51
C ASP A 314 19.82 7.25 -2.37
N TYR A 315 19.26 6.84 -1.23
CA TYR A 315 18.86 5.45 -0.99
C TYR A 315 17.77 5.00 -1.97
N MET A 316 16.70 5.80 -2.12
CA MET A 316 15.57 5.49 -3.00
C MET A 316 15.99 5.47 -4.47
N ASP A 317 16.83 6.41 -4.91
CA ASP A 317 17.41 6.44 -6.25
C ASP A 317 18.19 5.15 -6.56
N ARG A 318 19.09 4.74 -5.66
CA ARG A 318 19.86 3.50 -5.83
C ARG A 318 18.94 2.29 -5.88
N HIS A 319 18.01 2.20 -4.93
CA HIS A 319 17.06 1.09 -4.84
C HIS A 319 16.22 0.94 -6.12
N TYR A 320 15.66 2.03 -6.64
CA TYR A 320 14.83 1.97 -7.83
C TYR A 320 15.64 1.79 -9.11
N ARG A 321 16.87 2.30 -9.21
CA ARG A 321 17.76 1.98 -10.33
C ARG A 321 18.01 0.48 -10.44
N GLU A 322 18.31 -0.19 -9.32
CA GLU A 322 18.41 -1.65 -9.29
C GLU A 322 17.09 -2.34 -9.66
N THR A 323 15.96 -1.79 -9.21
CA THR A 323 14.63 -2.32 -9.50
C THR A 323 14.28 -2.23 -10.99
N LEU A 324 14.74 -1.21 -11.71
CA LEU A 324 14.54 -1.07 -13.16
C LEU A 324 15.21 -2.18 -13.98
N ASP A 325 16.25 -2.81 -13.43
CA ASP A 325 17.00 -3.90 -14.06
C ASP A 325 16.61 -5.28 -13.52
N ALA A 326 15.94 -5.34 -12.37
CA ALA A 326 15.47 -6.58 -11.75
C ALA A 326 14.14 -7.08 -12.34
N PRO A 327 13.94 -8.41 -12.46
CA PRO A 327 12.67 -8.98 -12.92
C PRO A 327 11.55 -8.77 -11.90
N LEU A 328 10.38 -8.29 -12.36
CA LEU A 328 9.21 -8.05 -11.52
C LEU A 328 8.07 -9.02 -11.84
N PRO A 329 7.45 -9.68 -10.84
CA PRO A 329 6.31 -10.58 -11.04
C PRO A 329 5.14 -9.92 -11.79
N MET A 330 4.77 -8.69 -11.44
CA MET A 330 3.67 -7.95 -12.09
C MET A 330 3.94 -7.60 -13.56
N LEU A 331 5.21 -7.64 -13.99
CA LEU A 331 5.61 -7.48 -15.39
C LEU A 331 5.84 -8.83 -16.09
N GLY A 332 5.39 -9.93 -15.49
CA GLY A 332 5.56 -11.28 -16.02
C GLY A 332 7.01 -11.78 -15.94
N GLY A 333 7.74 -11.39 -14.88
CA GLY A 333 9.13 -11.78 -14.67
C GLY A 333 10.15 -11.02 -15.54
N LYS A 334 9.72 -9.96 -16.23
CA LYS A 334 10.61 -9.05 -16.96
C LYS A 334 11.00 -7.86 -16.10
N SER A 335 12.15 -7.25 -16.39
CA SER A 335 12.47 -5.95 -15.78
C SER A 335 11.65 -4.81 -16.40
N PRO A 336 11.43 -3.69 -15.69
CA PRO A 336 10.78 -2.49 -16.25
C PRO A 336 11.36 -2.06 -17.59
N ARG A 337 12.70 -1.99 -17.72
CA ARG A 337 13.36 -1.62 -18.99
C ARG A 337 13.07 -2.61 -20.12
N GLN A 338 13.03 -3.91 -19.80
CA GLN A 338 12.72 -4.94 -20.79
C GLN A 338 11.26 -4.89 -21.23
N ALA A 339 10.34 -4.70 -20.28
CA ALA A 339 8.91 -4.61 -20.55
C ALA A 339 8.57 -3.38 -21.41
N ALA A 340 9.19 -2.23 -21.14
CA ALA A 340 8.96 -0.98 -21.86
C ALA A 340 9.29 -1.03 -23.37
N ARG A 341 9.97 -2.06 -23.85
CA ARG A 341 10.31 -2.24 -25.28
C ARG A 341 9.12 -2.65 -26.16
N SER A 342 8.00 -3.07 -25.56
CA SER A 342 6.79 -3.51 -26.29
C SER A 342 5.59 -2.65 -25.93
N ALA A 343 4.63 -2.46 -26.84
CA ALA A 343 3.43 -1.65 -26.57
C ALA A 343 2.66 -2.17 -25.34
N VAL A 344 2.37 -3.47 -25.29
CA VAL A 344 1.69 -4.12 -24.16
C VAL A 344 2.52 -4.03 -22.87
N GLY A 345 3.85 -4.12 -22.98
CA GLY A 345 4.72 -4.01 -21.81
C GLY A 345 4.82 -2.56 -21.30
N ARG A 346 4.76 -1.54 -22.16
CA ARG A 346 4.67 -0.13 -21.74
C ARG A 346 3.43 0.13 -20.90
N GLU A 347 2.27 -0.39 -21.32
CA GLU A 347 1.02 -0.26 -20.54
C GLU A 347 1.18 -0.85 -19.13
N LYS A 348 1.79 -2.03 -19.01
CA LYS A 348 2.07 -2.65 -17.70
C LYS A 348 3.07 -1.85 -16.85
N VAL A 349 4.09 -1.26 -17.48
CA VAL A 349 5.07 -0.42 -16.80
C VAL A 349 4.44 0.89 -16.32
N VAL A 350 3.54 1.50 -17.10
CA VAL A 350 2.77 2.68 -16.67
C VAL A 350 1.93 2.36 -15.44
N GLU A 351 1.20 1.25 -15.44
CA GLU A 351 0.40 0.83 -14.27
C GLU A 351 1.28 0.54 -13.05
N TRP A 352 2.47 -0.05 -13.25
CA TRP A 352 3.44 -0.24 -12.17
C TRP A 352 3.96 1.08 -11.58
N LEU A 353 4.31 2.06 -12.42
CA LEU A 353 4.78 3.37 -11.96
C LEU A 353 3.70 4.12 -11.18
N LYS A 354 2.45 4.08 -11.66
CA LYS A 354 1.30 4.63 -10.94
C LYS A 354 1.08 3.96 -9.59
N TYR A 355 1.20 2.63 -9.53
CA TYR A 355 1.11 1.88 -8.28
C TYR A 355 2.17 2.33 -7.26
N LEU A 356 3.41 2.55 -7.70
CA LEU A 356 4.48 3.06 -6.82
C LEU A 356 4.18 4.47 -6.31
N GLU A 357 3.84 5.41 -7.20
CA GLU A 357 3.52 6.79 -6.83
C GLU A 357 2.30 6.88 -5.91
N ASN A 358 1.25 6.11 -6.20
CA ASN A 358 0.04 6.06 -5.37
C ASN A 358 0.34 5.50 -3.98
N GLY A 359 1.06 4.38 -3.93
CA GLY A 359 1.46 3.74 -2.67
C GLY A 359 2.33 4.66 -1.83
N ASN A 360 3.22 5.44 -2.46
CA ASN A 360 4.06 6.41 -1.75
C ASN A 360 3.26 7.62 -1.27
N ALA A 361 2.37 8.18 -2.09
CA ALA A 361 1.52 9.32 -1.75
C ALA A 361 0.53 9.04 -0.60
N ARG A 362 0.23 7.77 -0.36
CA ARG A 362 -0.59 7.29 0.77
C ARG A 362 0.20 7.09 2.07
N ARG A 363 1.54 7.09 2.03
CA ARG A 363 2.36 7.04 3.25
C ARG A 363 2.30 8.38 3.96
N GLU A 364 2.08 8.35 5.27
CA GLU A 364 2.05 9.55 6.10
C GLU A 364 3.45 9.84 6.65
N GLY A 365 3.94 11.05 6.39
CA GLY A 365 5.13 11.62 7.03
C GLY A 365 6.49 11.04 6.58
N GLY A 366 7.51 11.89 6.65
CA GLY A 366 8.92 11.51 6.46
C GLY A 366 9.45 11.71 5.03
N ALA A 367 10.77 11.80 4.92
CA ALA A 367 11.50 12.08 3.68
C ALA A 367 11.23 11.12 2.51
N ILE A 368 10.80 9.90 2.82
CA ILE A 368 10.49 8.85 1.83
C ILE A 368 9.12 9.11 1.17
N ALA A 369 8.15 9.66 1.91
CA ALA A 369 6.81 9.92 1.39
C ALA A 369 6.78 11.05 0.33
N GLU A 370 7.77 11.94 0.34
CA GLU A 370 7.93 13.06 -0.61
C GLU A 370 8.82 12.72 -1.82
N TYR A 371 9.19 11.45 -2.00
CA TYR A 371 10.06 11.03 -3.09
C TYR A 371 9.39 11.20 -4.46
N ASP A 372 10.07 11.85 -5.41
CA ASP A 372 9.59 12.05 -6.78
C ASP A 372 10.08 10.95 -7.71
N PHE A 373 9.14 10.18 -8.25
CA PHE A 373 9.40 9.11 -9.21
C PHE A 373 9.54 9.60 -10.66
N GLY A 374 9.44 10.92 -10.91
CA GLY A 374 9.45 11.51 -12.25
C GLY A 374 10.64 11.06 -13.12
N TRP A 375 11.81 10.86 -12.53
CA TRP A 375 12.99 10.39 -13.26
C TRP A 375 12.83 8.97 -13.81
N MET A 376 12.05 8.09 -13.15
CA MET A 376 11.80 6.74 -13.63
C MET A 376 10.93 6.76 -14.88
N TRP A 377 9.91 7.63 -14.90
CA TRP A 377 9.10 7.85 -16.10
C TRP A 377 9.97 8.32 -17.26
N ALA A 378 10.89 9.26 -17.00
CA ALA A 378 11.80 9.78 -18.00
C ALA A 378 12.77 8.75 -18.54
N GLU A 379 13.40 8.00 -17.63
CA GLU A 379 14.37 6.98 -17.97
C GLU A 379 13.75 5.81 -18.77
N LEU A 380 12.44 5.59 -18.62
CA LEU A 380 11.69 4.60 -19.38
C LEU A 380 11.04 5.16 -20.67
N GLY A 381 11.16 6.48 -20.92
CA GLY A 381 10.55 7.16 -22.07
C GLY A 381 9.02 7.20 -22.01
N LEU A 382 8.47 7.33 -20.80
CA LEU A 382 7.03 7.26 -20.50
C LEU A 382 6.48 8.56 -19.88
N GLU A 383 7.21 9.69 -19.85
CA GLU A 383 6.73 10.92 -19.18
C GLU A 383 5.39 11.41 -19.72
N GLY A 384 5.12 11.16 -21.01
CA GLY A 384 3.85 11.51 -21.64
C GLY A 384 2.63 10.84 -21.01
N HIS A 385 2.81 9.74 -20.27
CA HIS A 385 1.77 8.99 -19.58
C HIS A 385 1.57 9.41 -18.11
N ARG A 386 2.44 10.27 -17.57
CA ARG A 386 2.34 10.79 -16.19
C ARG A 386 1.49 12.07 -16.17
N LYS A 387 0.21 11.95 -16.52
CA LYS A 387 -0.73 13.07 -16.63
C LYS A 387 -2.14 12.73 -16.19
#